data_AF-A0A5C5RFJ3-F1
#
_entry.id   AF-A0A5C5RFJ3-F1
#
_cell.length_a   1.000
_cell.length_b   1.000
_cell.length_c   1.000
_cell.angle_alpha   90.00
_cell.angle_beta   90.00
_cell.angle_gamma   90.00
#
_symmetry.space_group_name_H-M   'P 1'
#
loop_
_entity.id
_entity.type
_entity.pdbx_description
1 polymer ?
#
loop_
_entity_poly.entity_id
_entity_poly.type
_entity_poly.pdbx_seq_one_letter_code
_entity_poly.pdbx_strand_id
1 'polypeptide(L)'
;MAVDYEAPISMMSGLIDDLTAYSRSLSEVLDQSRVENVRMETSWTGGAGEARAEEHQKWLTNAADVRANIEARVQHLTTAKTAYLKAYDTNRSMFGADGAL
;
A
#
# COMPACT_ATOMS: atom_id res chain seq x y z
N MET A 1 -26.14 23.40 -3.68
CA MET A 1 -24.82 22.98 -4.22
C MET A 1 -24.69 21.51 -3.92
N ALA A 2 -24.92 20.65 -4.91
CA ALA A 2 -24.76 19.21 -4.75
C ALA A 2 -23.30 18.91 -4.44
N VAL A 3 -23.03 18.11 -3.42
CA VAL A 3 -21.68 17.66 -3.11
C VAL A 3 -21.37 16.49 -4.03
N ASP A 4 -20.35 16.62 -4.87
CA ASP A 4 -19.86 15.54 -5.73
C ASP A 4 -19.03 14.55 -4.91
N TYR A 5 -19.62 13.38 -4.64
CA TYR A 5 -18.98 12.28 -3.92
C TYR A 5 -18.31 11.27 -4.86
N GLU A 6 -18.62 11.29 -6.16
CA GLU A 6 -18.20 10.26 -7.11
C GLU A 6 -16.71 10.40 -7.45
N ALA A 7 -16.24 11.62 -7.69
CA ALA A 7 -14.84 11.88 -8.03
C ALA A 7 -13.85 11.44 -6.92
N PRO A 8 -14.06 11.78 -5.63
CA PRO A 8 -13.21 11.29 -4.54
C PRO A 8 -13.24 9.76 -4.38
N ILE A 9 -14.42 9.13 -4.53
CA ILE A 9 -14.57 7.66 -4.41
C ILE A 9 -13.83 6.95 -5.53
N SER A 10 -13.93 7.44 -6.77
CA SER A 10 -13.22 6.88 -7.92
C SER A 10 -11.70 7.04 -7.76
N MET A 11 -11.24 8.23 -7.34
CA MET A 11 -9.81 8.48 -7.10
C MET A 11 -9.25 7.56 -6.00
N MET A 12 -9.94 7.41 -4.87
CA MET A 12 -9.50 6.50 -3.81
C MET A 12 -9.46 5.04 -4.27
N SER A 13 -10.40 4.63 -5.13
CA SER A 13 -10.42 3.27 -5.69
C SER A 13 -9.19 3.01 -6.57
N GLY A 14 -8.88 3.94 -7.47
CA GLY A 14 -7.67 3.84 -8.31
C GLY A 14 -6.39 3.79 -7.47
N LEU A 15 -6.27 4.64 -6.45
CA LEU A 15 -5.11 4.63 -5.55
C LEU A 15 -4.97 3.32 -4.75
N ILE A 16 -6.09 2.70 -4.33
CA ILE A 16 -6.07 1.40 -3.66
C ILE A 16 -5.56 0.33 -4.61
N ASP A 17 -6.03 0.30 -5.85
CA ASP A 17 -5.62 -0.68 -6.86
C ASP A 17 -4.13 -0.51 -7.20
N ASP A 18 -3.69 0.72 -7.43
CA ASP A 18 -2.29 1.04 -7.73
C ASP A 18 -1.35 0.65 -6.60
N LEU A 19 -1.69 1.00 -5.35
CA LEU A 19 -0.88 0.64 -4.17
C LEU A 19 -0.86 -0.88 -3.93
N THR A 20 -1.96 -1.57 -4.21
CA THR A 20 -2.03 -3.03 -4.09
C THR A 20 -1.15 -3.71 -5.14
N ALA A 21 -1.20 -3.23 -6.39
CA ALA A 21 -0.35 -3.73 -7.46
C ALA A 21 1.14 -3.45 -7.18
N TYR A 22 1.45 -2.23 -6.72
CA TYR A 22 2.81 -1.85 -6.33
C TYR A 22 3.33 -2.72 -5.17
N SER A 23 2.52 -2.96 -4.14
CA SER A 23 2.89 -3.83 -3.01
C SER A 23 3.24 -5.25 -3.46
N ARG A 24 2.48 -5.80 -4.39
CA ARG A 24 2.75 -7.12 -4.98
C ARG A 24 4.06 -7.13 -5.76
N SER A 25 4.25 -6.18 -6.66
CA SER A 25 5.48 -6.07 -7.46
C SER A 25 6.72 -5.85 -6.59
N LEU A 26 6.62 -4.99 -5.58
CA LEU A 26 7.68 -4.79 -4.60
C LEU A 26 8.00 -6.09 -3.85
N SER A 27 6.98 -6.87 -3.50
CA SER A 27 7.20 -8.14 -2.81
C SER A 27 7.97 -9.14 -3.64
N GLU A 28 7.63 -9.27 -4.92
CA GLU A 28 8.33 -10.14 -5.87
C GLU A 28 9.81 -9.74 -6.04
N VAL A 29 10.09 -8.43 -6.20
CA VAL A 29 11.46 -7.91 -6.35
C VAL A 29 12.28 -8.15 -5.08
N LEU A 30 11.70 -7.92 -3.91
CA LEU A 30 12.37 -8.17 -2.62
C LEU A 30 12.66 -9.67 -2.43
N ASP A 31 11.73 -10.54 -2.77
CA ASP A 31 11.92 -11.98 -2.62
C ASP A 31 13.01 -12.50 -3.59
N GLN A 32 13.05 -11.99 -4.82
CA GLN A 32 14.11 -12.29 -5.78
C GLN A 32 15.48 -11.80 -5.30
N SER A 33 15.57 -10.54 -4.86
CA SER A 33 16.80 -9.96 -4.31
C SER A 33 17.29 -10.71 -3.09
N ARG A 34 16.38 -11.19 -2.22
CA ARG A 34 16.75 -12.03 -1.07
C ARG A 34 17.41 -13.33 -1.51
N VAL A 35 16.84 -14.04 -2.49
CA VAL A 35 17.40 -15.30 -3.01
C VAL A 35 18.81 -15.07 -3.58
N GLU A 36 19.00 -14.00 -4.34
CA GLU A 36 20.31 -13.65 -4.92
C GLU A 36 21.33 -13.28 -3.83
N ASN A 37 20.94 -12.50 -2.83
CA ASN A 37 21.84 -12.12 -1.73
C ASN A 37 22.25 -13.33 -0.90
N VAL A 38 21.33 -14.22 -0.54
CA VAL A 38 21.67 -15.46 0.19
C VAL A 38 22.67 -16.31 -0.60
N ARG A 39 22.50 -16.39 -1.93
CA ARG A 39 23.45 -17.11 -2.79
C ARG A 39 24.85 -16.47 -2.75
N MET A 40 24.94 -15.13 -2.77
CA MET A 40 26.23 -14.43 -2.71
C MET A 40 26.89 -14.54 -1.33
N GLU A 41 26.12 -14.45 -0.25
CA GLU A 41 26.61 -14.57 1.13
C GLU A 41 27.32 -15.89 1.40
N THR A 42 26.84 -17.00 0.82
CA THR A 42 27.51 -18.31 0.97
C THR A 42 28.92 -18.37 0.35
N SER A 43 29.27 -17.40 -0.50
CA SER A 43 30.58 -17.32 -1.15
C SER A 43 31.54 -16.33 -0.50
N TRP A 44 31.06 -15.46 0.40
CA TRP A 44 31.86 -14.40 1.03
C TRP A 44 32.22 -14.79 2.46
N THR A 45 33.52 -14.86 2.76
CA THR A 45 34.02 -15.25 4.08
C THR A 45 34.84 -14.13 4.73
N GLY A 46 34.91 -14.11 6.06
CA GLY A 46 35.64 -13.09 6.83
C GLY A 46 34.88 -11.76 6.90
N GLY A 47 35.58 -10.67 7.24
CA GLY A 47 34.94 -9.36 7.53
C GLY A 47 34.08 -8.78 6.39
N ALA A 48 34.35 -9.15 5.13
CA ALA A 48 33.50 -8.75 3.99
C ALA A 48 32.13 -9.47 3.99
N GLY A 49 32.10 -10.74 4.41
CA GLY A 49 30.86 -11.49 4.57
C GLY A 49 30.02 -10.96 5.73
N GLU A 50 30.66 -10.64 6.85
CA GLU A 50 30.00 -10.04 8.03
C GLU A 50 29.39 -8.67 7.69
N ALA A 51 30.16 -7.78 7.06
CA ALA A 51 29.66 -6.46 6.65
C ALA A 51 28.48 -6.57 5.67
N ARG A 52 28.52 -7.55 4.75
CA ARG A 52 27.43 -7.77 3.81
C ARG A 52 26.17 -8.31 4.48
N ALA A 53 26.32 -9.27 5.40
CA ALA A 53 25.21 -9.80 6.17
C ALA A 53 24.51 -8.70 7.00
N GLU A 54 25.28 -7.79 7.60
CA GLU A 54 24.72 -6.63 8.30
C GLU A 54 23.95 -5.69 7.37
N GLU A 55 24.49 -5.37 6.19
CA GLU A 55 23.81 -4.56 5.18
C GLU A 55 22.53 -5.23 4.69
N HIS A 56 22.58 -6.53 4.40
CA HIS A 56 21.42 -7.29 3.95
C HIS A 56 20.34 -7.33 5.03
N GLN A 57 20.71 -7.48 6.30
CA GLN A 57 19.76 -7.40 7.41
C GLN A 57 19.10 -6.02 7.51
N LYS A 58 19.86 -4.93 7.36
CA LYS A 58 19.30 -3.56 7.31
C LYS A 58 18.34 -3.38 6.14
N TRP A 59 18.69 -3.92 4.97
CA TRP A 59 17.84 -3.88 3.80
C TRP A 59 16.53 -4.65 4.01
N LEU A 60 16.57 -5.83 4.63
CA LEU A 60 15.36 -6.61 4.97
C LEU A 60 14.44 -5.84 5.92
N THR A 61 14.99 -5.19 6.94
CA THR A 61 14.20 -4.35 7.86
C THR A 61 13.54 -3.19 7.12
N ASN A 62 14.29 -2.44 6.34
CA ASN A 62 13.75 -1.30 5.58
C ASN A 62 12.68 -1.76 4.57
N ALA A 63 12.87 -2.93 3.95
CA ALA A 63 11.90 -3.53 3.05
C ALA A 63 10.59 -3.89 3.76
N ALA A 64 10.67 -4.45 4.97
CA ALA A 64 9.51 -4.74 5.80
C ALA A 64 8.76 -3.46 6.20
N ASP A 65 9.49 -2.40 6.57
CA ASP A 65 8.90 -1.10 6.92
C ASP A 65 8.17 -0.48 5.73
N VAL A 66 8.73 -0.55 4.52
CA VAL A 66 8.06 -0.06 3.31
C VAL A 66 6.77 -0.84 3.04
N ARG A 67 6.79 -2.18 3.15
CA ARG A 67 5.58 -3.01 2.99
C ARG A 67 4.49 -2.61 4.00
N ALA A 68 4.84 -2.50 5.28
CA ALA A 68 3.91 -2.12 6.34
C ALA A 68 3.30 -0.72 6.09
N ASN A 69 4.09 0.24 5.60
CA ASN A 69 3.60 1.57 5.28
C ASN A 69 2.62 1.58 4.08
N ILE A 70 2.84 0.73 3.08
CA ILE A 70 1.91 0.60 1.94
C ILE A 70 0.59 -0.02 2.42
N GLU A 71 0.65 -1.08 3.22
CA GLU A 71 -0.54 -1.73 3.79
C GLU A 71 -1.37 -0.76 4.64
N ALA A 72 -0.71 0.02 5.51
CA ALA A 72 -1.36 1.05 6.30
C ALA A 72 -2.07 2.09 5.42
N ARG A 73 -1.43 2.55 4.33
CA ARG A 73 -2.04 3.48 3.38
C ARG A 73 -3.27 2.90 2.68
N VAL A 74 -3.20 1.63 2.25
CA VAL A 74 -4.36 0.93 1.67
C VAL A 74 -5.51 0.85 2.66
N GLN A 75 -5.23 0.54 3.93
CA GLN A 75 -6.25 0.50 4.98
C GLN A 75 -6.86 1.88 5.25
N HIS A 76 -6.06 2.93 5.30
CA HIS A 76 -6.53 4.31 5.47
C HIS A 76 -7.42 4.76 4.31
N LEU A 77 -7.00 4.50 3.06
CA LEU A 77 -7.79 4.83 1.87
C LEU A 77 -9.11 4.04 1.82
N THR A 78 -9.09 2.76 2.20
CA THR A 78 -10.29 1.92 2.28
C THR A 78 -11.27 2.46 3.32
N THR A 79 -10.76 2.87 4.48
CA THR A 79 -11.55 3.48 5.56
C THR A 79 -12.17 4.80 5.09
N ALA A 80 -11.38 5.67 4.45
CA ALA A 80 -11.85 6.93 3.89
C ALA A 80 -12.94 6.69 2.83
N LYS A 81 -12.70 5.82 1.85
CA LYS A 81 -13.68 5.44 0.81
C LYS A 81 -15.00 4.98 1.43
N THR A 82 -14.93 4.14 2.46
CA THR A 82 -16.13 3.66 3.18
C THR A 82 -16.89 4.80 3.85
N ALA A 83 -16.19 5.76 4.44
CA ALA A 83 -16.83 6.95 5.03
C ALA A 83 -17.52 7.83 3.99
N TYR A 84 -16.89 8.03 2.82
CA TYR A 84 -17.49 8.78 1.71
C TYR A 84 -18.74 8.08 1.15
N LEU A 85 -18.70 6.75 0.96
CA LEU A 85 -19.87 5.98 0.54
C LEU A 85 -21.04 6.10 1.54
N LYS A 86 -20.76 6.00 2.84
CA LYS A 86 -21.78 6.20 3.88
C LYS A 86 -22.38 7.60 3.86
N ALA A 87 -21.55 8.63 3.66
CA ALA A 87 -22.03 10.01 3.56
C ALA A 87 -22.93 10.20 2.32
N TYR A 88 -22.55 9.60 1.19
CA TYR A 88 -23.35 9.59 -0.02
C TYR A 88 -24.71 8.91 0.20
N ASP A 89 -24.73 7.71 0.78
CA ASP A 89 -25.97 6.97 1.06
C ASP A 89 -26.88 7.71 2.04
N THR A 90 -26.31 8.31 3.10
CA THR A 90 -27.07 9.14 4.05
C THR A 90 -27.68 10.34 3.34
N ASN A 91 -26.92 11.08 2.54
CA ASN A 91 -27.47 12.23 1.81
C ASN A 91 -28.54 11.82 0.79
N ARG A 92 -28.33 10.71 0.07
CA ARG A 92 -29.32 10.18 -0.86
C ARG A 92 -30.62 9.78 -0.15
N SER A 93 -30.54 9.19 1.03
CA SER A 93 -31.72 8.80 1.82
C SER A 93 -32.44 10.00 2.47
N MET A 94 -31.71 11.02 2.91
CA MET A 94 -32.28 12.21 3.56
C MET A 94 -32.87 13.22 2.57
N PHE A 95 -32.25 13.38 1.39
CA PHE A 95 -32.61 14.44 0.43
C PHE A 95 -33.13 13.92 -0.91
N GLY A 96 -32.92 12.63 -1.22
CA GLY A 96 -33.31 12.03 -2.50
C GLY A 96 -34.80 11.73 -2.67
N ALA A 97 -35.63 11.95 -1.64
CA ALA A 97 -37.08 11.72 -1.72
C ALA A 97 -37.90 12.99 -2.03
N ASP A 98 -37.43 14.22 -1.72
CA ASP A 98 -38.32 15.39 -1.70
C ASP A 98 -37.75 16.73 -2.21
N GLY A 99 -36.61 16.77 -2.91
CA GLY A 99 -36.29 17.98 -3.68
C GLY A 99 -34.83 18.18 -4.06
N ALA A 100 -34.61 18.16 -5.37
CA ALA A 100 -33.44 18.70 -6.07
C ALA A 100 -32.08 18.15 -5.62
N LEU A 101 -31.71 17.01 -6.21
CA LEU A 101 -30.35 16.83 -6.73
C LEU A 101 -30.39 17.07 -8.24
#